data_AF-A0A1Y2DDQ4-F1
#
_entry.id   AF-A0A1Y2DDQ4-F1
#
_cell.length_a   1.000
_cell.length_b   1.000
_cell.length_c   1.000
_cell.angle_alpha   90.00
_cell.angle_beta   90.00
_cell.angle_gamma   90.00
#
_symmetry.space_group_name_H-M   'P 1'
#
loop_
_entity.id
_entity.type
_entity.pdbx_description
1 polymer ?
#
loop_
_entity_poly.entity_id
_entity_poly.type
_entity_poly.pdbx_seq_one_letter_code
_entity_poly.pdbx_strand_id
1 'polypeptide(L)'
;MKIKVLGTQSPFNTEGHNCPGFMIENGDKNFYHYTDLFNLLYASFVFKRQKKISEKINVYLPSTPKLTYEDIINEKDSFAKFDIITEEKEILVDNIKITFSKNDHPVETYSVKITDGIQTIVYTADTSYSSKNKIIKFSKDAEY
;
A
#
# COMPACT_ATOMS: atom_id res chain seq x y z
N MET A 1 -6.00 -9.80 -12.61
CA MET A 1 -4.95 -9.18 -11.77
C MET A 1 -3.72 -10.08 -11.66
N LYS A 2 -2.50 -9.53 -11.54
CA LYS A 2 -1.24 -10.27 -11.30
C LYS A 2 -0.50 -9.66 -10.11
N ILE A 3 0.07 -10.50 -9.25
CA ILE A 3 0.88 -10.07 -8.09
C ILE A 3 2.34 -10.37 -8.36
N LYS A 4 3.20 -9.41 -8.03
CA LYS A 4 4.64 -9.59 -7.97
C LYS A 4 5.13 -9.21 -6.57
N VAL A 5 5.76 -10.15 -5.90
CA VAL A 5 6.42 -9.91 -4.62
C VAL A 5 7.71 -9.12 -4.87
N LEU A 6 7.86 -7.97 -4.23
CA LEU A 6 9.05 -7.10 -4.32
C LEU A 6 10.00 -7.31 -3.13
N GLY A 7 9.45 -7.74 -1.99
CA GLY A 7 10.18 -8.10 -0.79
C GLY A 7 9.26 -8.69 0.27
N THR A 8 9.82 -9.39 1.26
CA THR A 8 9.06 -10.13 2.29
C THR A 8 9.69 -10.04 3.67
N GLN A 9 10.82 -9.37 3.84
CA GLN A 9 11.62 -9.47 5.06
C GLN A 9 11.38 -8.30 6.01
N SER A 10 11.23 -8.57 7.30
CA SER A 10 11.00 -7.57 8.35
C SER A 10 11.94 -7.82 9.54
N PRO A 11 12.36 -6.80 10.31
CA PRO A 11 12.05 -5.37 10.15
C PRO A 11 13.05 -4.61 9.27
N PHE A 12 14.14 -5.26 8.86
CA PHE A 12 15.17 -4.71 7.98
C PHE A 12 15.52 -5.72 6.88
N ASN A 13 15.98 -5.18 5.75
CA ASN A 13 16.44 -5.94 4.60
C ASN A 13 17.76 -6.66 4.91
N THR A 14 17.99 -7.83 4.31
CA THR A 14 19.31 -8.50 4.28
C THR A 14 19.87 -8.52 2.87
N GLU A 15 21.12 -8.96 2.72
CA GLU A 15 21.71 -9.13 1.40
C GLU A 15 20.81 -9.99 0.49
N GLY A 16 20.40 -9.43 -0.65
CA GLY A 16 19.52 -10.09 -1.62
C GLY A 16 18.02 -10.09 -1.30
N HIS A 17 17.57 -9.49 -0.19
CA HIS A 17 16.17 -9.52 0.24
C HIS A 17 15.69 -8.14 0.65
N ASN A 18 14.51 -7.71 0.18
CA ASN A 18 13.93 -6.40 0.48
C ASN A 18 12.87 -6.47 1.59
N CYS A 19 12.58 -5.30 2.18
CA CYS A 19 11.43 -5.09 3.07
C CYS A 19 10.10 -5.43 2.37
N PRO A 20 9.00 -5.68 3.12
CA PRO A 20 7.76 -6.17 2.54
C PRO A 20 7.21 -5.19 1.50
N GLY A 21 6.89 -5.69 0.32
CA GLY A 21 6.36 -4.90 -0.78
C GLY A 21 5.77 -5.80 -1.85
N PHE A 22 4.61 -5.42 -2.37
CA PHE A 22 3.91 -6.17 -3.42
C PHE A 22 3.49 -5.19 -4.49
N MET A 23 3.72 -5.59 -5.73
CA MET A 23 3.24 -4.88 -6.91
C MET A 23 2.04 -5.63 -7.45
N ILE A 24 0.93 -4.93 -7.61
CA ILE A 24 -0.28 -5.48 -8.21
C ILE A 24 -0.44 -4.84 -9.58
N GLU A 25 -0.38 -5.67 -10.61
CA GLU A 25 -0.53 -5.29 -12.00
C GLU A 25 -1.93 -5.70 -12.48
N ASN A 26 -2.65 -4.73 -13.03
CA ASN A 26 -3.87 -4.96 -13.80
C ASN A 26 -3.85 -3.97 -14.96
N GLY A 27 -3.24 -4.38 -16.07
CA GLY A 27 -2.74 -3.42 -17.07
C GLY A 27 -1.50 -2.68 -16.57
N ASP A 28 -1.39 -1.37 -16.85
CA ASP A 28 -0.15 -0.59 -16.72
C ASP A 28 0.10 0.08 -15.34
N LYS A 29 -0.64 -0.27 -14.27
CA LYS A 29 -0.54 0.41 -12.96
C LYS A 29 0.12 -0.46 -11.90
N ASN A 30 0.90 0.17 -10.99
CA ASN A 30 1.75 -0.47 -9.98
C ASN A 30 1.55 0.14 -8.57
N PHE A 31 1.74 -0.66 -7.52
CA PHE A 31 1.65 -0.28 -6.09
C PHE A 31 2.94 -0.67 -5.33
N TYR A 32 3.31 0.06 -4.26
CA TYR A 32 4.59 -0.10 -3.52
C TYR A 32 4.47 0.22 -2.01
N HIS A 33 5.47 -0.15 -1.19
CA HIS A 33 5.52 0.04 0.27
C HIS A 33 6.67 0.94 0.77
N TYR A 34 6.60 1.31 2.06
CA TYR A 34 7.09 2.52 2.72
C TYR A 34 8.59 2.89 2.63
N THR A 35 9.56 1.99 2.76
CA THR A 35 10.98 2.39 2.84
C THR A 35 11.50 3.04 1.55
N ASP A 36 10.94 2.63 0.41
CA ASP A 36 11.22 3.26 -0.88
C ASP A 36 10.21 4.36 -1.24
N LEU A 37 9.33 4.76 -0.33
CA LEU A 37 8.32 5.76 -0.63
C LEU A 37 8.97 7.11 -0.97
N PHE A 38 9.94 7.59 -0.19
CA PHE A 38 10.65 8.84 -0.51
C PHE A 38 11.39 8.76 -1.85
N ASN A 39 11.99 7.60 -2.16
CA ASN A 39 12.61 7.35 -3.46
C ASN A 39 11.57 7.41 -4.60
N LEU A 40 10.39 6.84 -4.39
CA LEU A 40 9.28 6.87 -5.35
C LEU A 40 8.70 8.28 -5.52
N LEU A 41 8.57 9.04 -4.43
CA LEU A 41 8.14 10.44 -4.46
C LEU A 41 9.13 11.27 -5.26
N TYR A 42 10.43 11.16 -4.99
CA TYR A 42 11.48 11.84 -5.75
C TYR A 42 11.48 11.42 -7.23
N ALA A 43 11.38 10.12 -7.50
CA ALA A 43 11.30 9.60 -8.87
C ALA A 43 10.09 10.19 -9.63
N SER A 44 8.93 10.31 -8.97
CA SER A 44 7.74 10.92 -9.57
C SER A 44 7.99 12.38 -9.95
N PHE A 45 8.66 13.16 -9.11
CA PHE A 45 9.05 14.54 -9.39
C PHE A 45 10.00 14.63 -10.60
N VAL A 46 11.04 13.79 -10.63
CA VAL A 46 11.99 13.72 -11.75
C VAL A 46 11.29 13.32 -13.05
N PHE A 47 10.43 12.30 -13.03
CA PHE A 47 9.70 11.83 -14.20
C PHE A 47 8.71 12.86 -14.72
N LYS A 48 8.08 13.64 -13.83
CA LYS A 48 7.27 14.78 -14.24
C LYS A 48 8.10 15.82 -14.98
N ARG A 49 9.28 16.20 -14.47
CA ARG A 49 10.19 17.16 -15.14
C ARG A 49 10.69 16.67 -16.49
N GLN A 50 10.91 15.36 -16.63
CA GLN A 50 11.26 14.71 -17.89
C GLN A 50 10.06 14.52 -18.84
N LYS A 51 8.85 14.95 -18.44
CA LYS A 51 7.59 14.76 -19.18
C LYS A 51 7.25 13.28 -19.44
N LYS A 52 7.75 12.36 -18.62
CA LYS A 52 7.44 10.92 -18.69
C LYS A 52 6.10 10.56 -18.06
N ILE A 53 5.64 11.36 -17.10
CA ILE A 53 4.32 11.25 -16.49
C ILE A 53 3.61 12.60 -16.53
N SER A 54 2.32 12.58 -16.83
CA SER A 54 1.45 13.76 -16.81
C SER A 54 0.66 13.86 -15.51
N GLU A 55 0.23 12.70 -14.98
CA GLU A 55 -0.63 12.55 -13.80
C GLU A 55 0.17 12.29 -12.53
N LYS A 56 -0.35 12.79 -11.41
CA LYS A 56 0.23 12.55 -10.08
C LYS A 56 -0.02 11.11 -9.63
N ILE A 57 0.96 10.54 -8.92
CA ILE A 57 0.81 9.21 -8.30
C ILE A 57 -0.12 9.33 -7.08
N ASN A 58 -1.11 8.45 -6.95
CA ASN A 58 -1.95 8.38 -5.76
C ASN A 58 -1.24 7.55 -4.68
N VAL A 59 -1.10 8.12 -3.49
CA VAL A 59 -0.49 7.48 -2.32
C VAL A 59 -1.53 7.42 -1.22
N TYR A 60 -1.86 6.21 -0.80
CA TYR A 60 -2.84 5.93 0.25
C TYR A 60 -2.10 5.47 1.50
N LEU A 61 -2.28 6.17 2.62
CA LEU A 61 -1.53 5.93 3.85
C LEU A 61 -2.36 6.18 5.12
N PRO A 62 -2.04 5.53 6.25
CA PRO A 62 -2.63 5.86 7.54
C PRO A 62 -2.33 7.31 7.97
N SER A 63 -3.17 7.87 8.84
CA SER A 63 -2.97 9.23 9.37
C SER A 63 -2.02 9.30 10.56
N THR A 64 -1.69 8.16 11.17
CA THR A 64 -0.80 8.06 12.32
C THR A 64 0.29 7.00 12.11
N PRO A 65 1.47 7.14 12.76
CA PRO A 65 1.89 8.23 13.65
C PRO A 65 1.96 9.59 12.96
N LYS A 66 1.52 10.65 13.65
CA LYS A 66 1.32 11.99 13.06
C LYS A 66 2.60 12.56 12.44
N LEU A 67 3.74 12.45 13.12
CA LEU A 67 5.02 12.95 12.61
C LEU A 67 5.39 12.26 11.30
N THR A 68 5.28 10.94 11.24
CA THR A 68 5.54 10.16 10.03
C THR A 68 4.61 10.54 8.88
N TYR A 69 3.31 10.69 9.17
CA TYR A 69 2.35 11.15 8.18
C TYR A 69 2.70 12.55 7.64
N GLU A 70 2.98 13.50 8.54
CA GLU A 70 3.36 14.87 8.20
C GLU A 70 4.66 14.93 7.40
N ASP A 71 5.66 14.12 7.74
CA ASP A 71 6.93 14.05 7.00
C ASP A 71 6.70 13.60 5.55
N ILE A 72 5.84 12.60 5.33
CA ILE A 72 5.53 12.08 3.98
C ILE A 72 4.79 13.12 3.14
N ILE A 73 3.70 13.70 3.67
CA ILE A 73 2.83 14.58 2.87
C ILE A 73 3.49 15.94 2.58
N ASN A 74 4.48 16.34 3.38
CA ASN A 74 5.23 17.58 3.20
C ASN A 74 6.49 17.41 2.33
N GLU A 75 6.73 16.23 1.75
CA GLU A 75 7.84 16.00 0.82
C GLU A 75 7.70 16.89 -0.41
N LYS A 76 8.60 17.87 -0.52
CA LYS A 76 8.56 18.92 -1.56
C LYS A 76 8.96 18.36 -2.92
N ASP A 77 9.87 17.40 -2.95
CA ASP A 77 10.32 16.78 -4.18
C ASP A 77 9.42 15.60 -4.54
N SER A 78 8.11 15.86 -4.65
CA SER A 78 7.10 14.87 -5.01
C SER A 78 6.15 15.35 -6.11
N PHE A 79 5.69 14.40 -6.93
CA PHE A 79 4.58 14.60 -7.86
C PHE A 79 3.46 13.59 -7.55
N ALA A 80 2.97 13.65 -6.31
CA ALA A 80 1.98 12.74 -5.76
C ALA A 80 0.73 13.48 -5.22
N LYS A 81 -0.35 12.72 -5.03
CA LYS A 81 -1.54 13.06 -4.26
C LYS A 81 -1.63 12.09 -3.09
N PHE A 82 -1.94 12.60 -1.91
CA PHE A 82 -1.99 11.81 -0.69
C PHE A 82 -3.43 11.72 -0.19
N ASP A 83 -3.82 10.52 0.22
CA ASP A 83 -5.16 10.23 0.71
C ASP A 83 -5.06 9.35 1.95
N ILE A 84 -5.73 9.76 3.03
CA ILE A 84 -5.78 8.98 4.27
C ILE A 84 -6.64 7.72 4.04
N ILE A 85 -6.19 6.58 4.54
CA ILE A 85 -7.00 5.35 4.63
C ILE A 85 -7.65 5.21 6.00
N THR A 86 -8.88 4.71 6.01
CA THR A 86 -9.63 4.31 7.21
C THR A 86 -10.29 2.96 6.96
N GLU A 87 -10.86 2.33 8.00
CA GLU A 87 -11.55 1.04 7.86
C GLU A 87 -12.81 1.11 6.98
N GLU A 88 -13.44 2.29 6.90
CA GLU A 88 -14.64 2.53 6.10
C GLU A 88 -14.31 2.97 4.67
N LYS A 89 -13.06 3.35 4.39
CA LYS A 89 -12.67 3.84 3.06
C LYS A 89 -12.66 2.70 2.07
N GLU A 90 -13.22 2.97 0.90
CA GLU A 90 -13.15 2.11 -0.27
C GLU A 90 -12.46 2.88 -1.40
N ILE A 91 -11.51 2.23 -2.07
CA ILE A 91 -10.82 2.80 -3.22
C ILE A 91 -11.20 1.97 -4.44
N LEU A 92 -11.65 2.66 -5.49
CA LEU A 92 -11.90 2.06 -6.79
C LEU A 92 -10.88 2.61 -7.79
N VAL A 93 -10.07 1.72 -8.36
CA VAL A 93 -9.15 2.03 -9.45
C VAL A 93 -9.52 1.14 -10.62
N ASP A 94 -10.17 1.73 -11.63
CA ASP A 94 -10.74 0.99 -12.76
C ASP A 94 -11.73 -0.10 -12.26
N ASN A 95 -11.45 -1.38 -12.51
CA ASN A 95 -12.23 -2.52 -12.01
C ASN A 95 -11.69 -3.12 -10.70
N ILE A 96 -10.65 -2.53 -10.10
CA ILE A 96 -10.09 -2.98 -8.82
C ILE A 96 -10.75 -2.23 -7.68
N LYS A 97 -11.27 -3.01 -6.73
CA LYS A 97 -11.75 -2.54 -5.44
C LYS A 97 -10.75 -2.88 -4.34
N ILE A 98 -10.41 -1.87 -3.54
CA ILE A 98 -9.52 -1.98 -2.38
C ILE A 98 -10.29 -1.58 -1.13
N THR A 99 -10.27 -2.44 -0.12
CA THR A 99 -10.88 -2.20 1.20
C THR A 99 -9.91 -2.54 2.32
N PHE A 100 -10.19 -2.05 3.51
CA PHE A 100 -9.27 -2.10 4.64
C PHE A 100 -9.90 -2.76 5.86
N SER A 101 -9.06 -3.38 6.68
CA SER A 101 -9.44 -3.76 8.04
C SER A 101 -8.37 -3.34 9.01
N LYS A 102 -8.75 -2.61 10.06
CA LYS A 102 -7.80 -2.10 11.05
C LYS A 102 -7.24 -3.25 11.89
N ASN A 103 -5.92 -3.30 12.03
CA ASN A 103 -5.21 -4.35 12.77
C ASN A 103 -5.04 -3.97 14.25
N ASP A 104 -4.99 -4.99 15.11
CA ASP A 104 -4.42 -4.84 16.45
C ASP A 104 -2.89 -4.84 16.36
N HIS A 105 -2.30 -3.65 16.36
CA HIS A 105 -0.86 -3.40 16.22
C HIS A 105 -0.49 -2.09 16.96
N PRO A 106 0.73 -1.93 17.52
CA PRO A 106 1.11 -0.75 18.30
C PRO A 106 1.00 0.60 17.57
N VAL A 107 1.21 0.59 16.26
CA VAL A 107 0.95 1.75 15.37
C VAL A 107 -0.21 1.43 14.44
N GLU A 108 -0.86 2.47 13.91
CA GLU A 108 -1.99 2.33 13.00
C GLU A 108 -1.59 1.55 11.74
N THR A 109 -2.14 0.34 11.63
CA THR A 109 -1.86 -0.61 10.56
C THR A 109 -3.18 -1.17 10.05
N TYR A 110 -3.28 -1.41 8.75
CA TYR A 110 -4.45 -1.99 8.11
C TYR A 110 -4.06 -3.22 7.30
N SER A 111 -4.84 -4.29 7.45
CA SER A 111 -4.96 -5.32 6.42
C SER A 111 -5.64 -4.71 5.20
N VAL A 112 -5.23 -5.14 4.01
CA VAL A 112 -5.73 -4.65 2.72
C VAL A 112 -6.32 -5.82 1.95
N LYS A 113 -7.57 -5.69 1.50
CA LYS A 113 -8.21 -6.60 0.55
C LYS A 113 -8.31 -5.93 -0.80
N ILE A 114 -7.94 -6.65 -1.84
CA ILE A 114 -7.91 -6.17 -3.22
C ILE A 114 -8.65 -7.17 -4.09
N THR A 115 -9.64 -6.74 -4.85
CA THR A 115 -10.41 -7.61 -5.73
C THR A 115 -10.70 -6.95 -7.07
N ASP A 116 -10.58 -7.71 -8.17
CA ASP A 116 -11.01 -7.28 -9.51
C ASP A 116 -12.39 -7.84 -9.91
N GLY A 117 -13.10 -8.44 -8.93
CA GLY A 117 -14.37 -9.16 -9.12
C GLY A 117 -14.22 -10.61 -9.57
N ILE A 118 -13.02 -11.02 -9.99
CA ILE A 118 -12.70 -12.40 -10.39
C ILE A 118 -11.73 -13.03 -9.39
N GLN A 119 -10.72 -12.27 -8.96
CA GLN A 119 -9.70 -12.68 -7.99
C GLN A 119 -9.66 -11.69 -6.84
N THR A 120 -9.44 -12.22 -5.64
CA THR A 120 -9.36 -11.51 -4.37
C THR A 120 -8.07 -11.88 -3.65
N ILE A 121 -7.35 -10.86 -3.21
CA ILE A 121 -6.07 -10.97 -2.50
C ILE A 121 -6.21 -10.24 -1.18
N VAL A 122 -5.68 -10.81 -0.11
CA VAL A 122 -5.59 -10.15 1.19
C VAL A 122 -4.15 -10.09 1.67
N TYR A 123 -3.66 -8.87 1.83
CA TYR A 123 -2.41 -8.59 2.53
C TYR A 123 -2.73 -8.20 3.97
N THR A 124 -2.34 -9.02 4.93
CA THR A 124 -2.71 -8.80 6.34
C THR A 124 -1.88 -7.72 7.02
N ALA A 125 -0.74 -7.34 6.46
CA ALA A 125 0.30 -6.56 7.17
C ALA A 125 0.62 -7.17 8.56
N ASP A 126 1.24 -6.39 9.43
CA ASP A 126 1.52 -6.80 10.81
C ASP A 126 0.25 -6.73 11.67
N THR A 127 -0.05 -7.81 12.38
CA THR A 127 -1.21 -7.90 13.28
C THR A 127 -0.97 -8.91 14.40
N SER A 128 -1.60 -8.68 15.55
CA SER A 128 -1.58 -9.63 16.66
C SER A 128 -2.56 -10.80 16.45
N TYR A 129 -2.31 -11.91 17.15
CA TYR A 129 -3.23 -13.07 17.12
C TYR A 129 -4.62 -12.74 17.70
N SER A 130 -4.76 -11.68 18.49
CA SER A 130 -6.05 -11.23 19.04
C SER A 130 -7.04 -10.89 17.92
N SER A 131 -6.53 -10.45 16.76
CA SER A 131 -7.32 -10.08 15.58
C SER A 131 -7.73 -11.27 14.72
N LYS A 132 -7.37 -12.52 15.08
CA LYS A 132 -7.61 -13.72 14.26
C LYS A 132 -9.02 -13.81 13.70
N ASN A 133 -10.05 -13.63 14.53
CA ASN A 133 -11.44 -13.75 14.07
C ASN A 133 -11.82 -12.65 13.07
N LYS A 134 -11.30 -11.43 13.28
CA LYS A 134 -11.49 -10.30 12.37
C LYS A 134 -10.82 -10.58 11.03
N ILE A 135 -9.58 -11.07 11.05
CA ILE A 135 -8.81 -11.41 9.85
C ILE A 135 -9.42 -12.59 9.10
N ILE A 136 -9.91 -13.64 9.78
CA ILE A 136 -10.60 -14.76 9.13
C ILE A 136 -11.85 -14.26 8.39
N LYS A 137 -12.67 -13.43 9.04
CA LYS A 137 -13.86 -12.84 8.40
C LYS A 137 -13.47 -11.93 7.25
N PHE A 138 -12.44 -11.11 7.44
CA PHE A 138 -11.95 -10.20 6.41
C PHE A 138 -11.37 -10.96 5.23
N SER A 139 -10.67 -12.07 5.44
CA SER A 139 -10.01 -12.85 4.39
C SER A 139 -10.91 -13.92 3.77
N LYS A 140 -12.19 -13.93 4.12
CA LYS A 140 -13.15 -14.87 3.56
C LYS A 140 -13.18 -14.73 2.03
N ASP A 141 -13.15 -15.87 1.36
CA ASP A 141 -13.22 -16.03 -0.09
C ASP A 141 -12.03 -15.36 -0.83
N ALA A 142 -10.92 -15.11 -0.14
CA ALA A 142 -9.67 -14.68 -0.78
C ALA A 142 -8.91 -15.89 -1.33
N GLU A 143 -8.36 -15.75 -2.54
CA GLU A 143 -7.52 -16.78 -3.16
C GLU A 143 -6.07 -16.73 -2.66
N TYR A 144 -5.59 -15.55 -2.26
CA TYR A 144 -4.21 -15.30 -1.80
C TYR A 144 -4.16 -14.44 -0.54
#